data_AF-A0AAN9AAM7-F1
#
_entry.id   AF-A0AAN9AAM7-F1
#
_cell.length_a   1.000
_cell.length_b   1.000
_cell.length_c   1.000
_cell.angle_alpha   90.00
_cell.angle_beta   90.00
_cell.angle_gamma   90.00
#
_symmetry.space_group_name_H-M   'P 1'
#
loop_
_entity.id
_entity.type
_entity.pdbx_description
1 polymer ?
#
loop_
_entity_poly.entity_id
_entity_poly.type
_entity_poly.pdbx_seq_one_letter_code
_entity_poly.pdbx_strand_id
1 'polypeptide(L)'
;EHPGTEVHVLDMLHGWKSLAPLWYQVKNFYTSLLPVMNNASDGIILIGYSQGGIISRGIVEAMEHNITTFISLSSPQAGQYG
;
A
#
# COMPACT_ATOMS: atom_id res chain seq x y z
N GLU A 1 -13.01 -18.97 -3.49
CA GLU A 1 -12.74 -18.51 -2.10
C GLU A 1 -11.25 -18.72 -1.80
N HIS A 2 -10.66 -17.93 -0.91
CA HIS A 2 -9.25 -18.06 -0.48
C HIS A 2 -9.15 -18.30 1.04
N PRO A 3 -9.55 -19.47 1.56
CA PRO A 3 -9.43 -19.77 2.98
C PRO A 3 -7.96 -19.83 3.42
N GLY A 4 -7.67 -19.32 4.62
CA GLY A 4 -6.32 -19.36 5.20
C GLY A 4 -5.35 -18.29 4.69
N THR A 5 -5.77 -17.41 3.79
CA THR A 5 -4.98 -16.23 3.43
C THR A 5 -4.82 -15.30 4.63
N GLU A 6 -3.58 -14.99 5.00
CA GLU A 6 -3.29 -13.99 6.01
C GLU A 6 -3.56 -12.59 5.44
N VAL A 7 -4.41 -11.83 6.13
CA VAL A 7 -4.81 -10.49 5.70
C VAL A 7 -4.40 -9.48 6.75
N HIS A 8 -3.57 -8.52 6.34
CA HIS A 8 -3.16 -7.40 7.17
C HIS A 8 -3.86 -6.12 6.70
N VAL A 9 -4.61 -5.48 7.59
CA VAL A 9 -5.14 -4.12 7.38
C VAL A 9 -4.25 -3.15 8.14
N LEU A 10 -3.59 -2.24 7.42
CA LEU A 10 -2.70 -1.25 8.02
C LEU A 10 -3.52 -0.10 8.61
N ASP A 11 -3.72 -0.13 9.92
CA ASP A 11 -4.49 0.88 10.66
C ASP A 11 -3.60 2.06 11.05
N MET A 12 -3.39 2.99 10.10
CA MET A 12 -2.63 4.20 10.37
C MET A 12 -3.06 5.42 9.53
N LEU A 13 -2.59 6.60 9.95
CA LEU A 13 -2.78 7.88 9.27
C LEU A 13 -4.25 8.26 9.02
N HIS A 14 -5.13 7.98 9.98
CA HIS A 14 -6.56 8.33 9.90
C HIS A 14 -6.87 9.82 10.07
N GLY A 15 -8.09 10.20 9.67
CA GLY A 15 -8.61 11.55 9.82
C GLY A 15 -7.70 12.58 9.17
N TRP A 16 -7.34 13.63 9.89
CA TRP A 16 -6.45 14.69 9.39
C TRP A 16 -5.06 14.19 8.97
N LYS A 17 -4.60 13.06 9.52
CA LYS A 17 -3.29 12.49 9.13
C LYS A 17 -3.31 11.89 7.71
N SER A 18 -4.49 11.58 7.15
CA SER A 18 -4.62 11.13 5.76
C SER A 18 -4.38 12.24 4.75
N LEU A 19 -4.33 13.49 5.23
CA LEU A 19 -3.99 14.66 4.43
C LEU A 19 -2.49 15.00 4.50
N ALA A 20 -1.69 14.22 5.24
CA ALA A 20 -0.25 14.40 5.27
C ALA A 20 0.36 14.27 3.87
N PRO A 21 1.52 14.91 3.60
CA PRO A 21 2.18 14.80 2.30
C PRO A 21 2.35 13.35 1.86
N LEU A 22 2.01 13.03 0.61
CA LEU A 22 1.98 11.64 0.13
C LEU A 22 3.32 10.92 0.31
N TRP A 23 4.45 11.60 0.10
CA TRP A 23 5.79 11.01 0.34
C TRP A 23 6.06 10.66 1.80
N TYR A 24 5.48 11.40 2.74
CA TYR A 24 5.52 11.01 4.15
C TYR A 24 4.70 9.73 4.36
N GLN A 25 3.50 9.65 3.78
CA GLN A 25 2.66 8.45 3.88
C GLN A 25 3.33 7.22 3.26
N VAL A 26 3.90 7.34 2.04
CA VAL A 26 4.64 6.26 1.34
C VAL A 26 5.72 5.66 2.23
N LYS A 27 6.55 6.49 2.87
CA LYS A 27 7.64 6.02 3.74
C LYS A 27 7.11 5.29 4.98
N ASN A 28 6.05 5.82 5.61
CA ASN A 28 5.48 5.22 6.81
C ASN A 28 4.80 3.88 6.51
N PHE A 29 3.97 3.83 5.45
CA PHE A 29 3.34 2.59 5.02
C PHE A 29 4.36 1.54 4.57
N TYR A 30 5.41 1.93 3.84
CA TYR A 30 6.50 1.01 3.48
C TYR A 30 7.15 0.38 4.71
N THR A 31 7.47 1.21 5.72
CA THR A 31 8.08 0.73 6.97
C THR A 31 7.18 -0.29 7.68
N SER A 32 5.86 -0.06 7.68
CA SER A 32 4.90 -0.99 8.28
C SER A 32 4.66 -2.26 7.45
N LEU A 33 4.96 -2.25 6.15
CA LEU A 33 4.90 -3.44 5.32
C LEU A 33 6.12 -4.36 5.52
N LEU A 34 7.28 -3.84 5.95
CA LEU A 34 8.52 -4.62 6.06
C LEU A 34 8.35 -5.93 6.86
N PRO A 35 7.71 -5.99 8.04
CA PRO A 35 7.53 -7.25 8.75
C PRO A 35 6.68 -8.26 7.97
N VAL A 36 5.64 -7.79 7.27
CA VAL A 36 4.77 -8.64 6.45
C VAL A 36 5.54 -9.18 5.24
N MET A 37 6.26 -8.31 4.54
CA MET A 37 7.07 -8.68 3.38
C MET A 37 8.19 -9.66 3.77
N ASN A 38 8.86 -9.43 4.90
CA ASN A 38 9.95 -10.31 5.38
C ASN A 38 9.45 -11.70 5.80
N ASN A 39 8.20 -11.82 6.26
CA ASN A 39 7.60 -13.09 6.64
C ASN A 39 6.97 -13.84 5.44
N ALA A 40 6.75 -13.16 4.31
CA ALA A 40 6.12 -13.72 3.13
C ALA A 40 7.18 -14.26 2.15
N SER A 41 7.43 -15.58 2.20
CA SER A 41 8.41 -16.25 1.31
C SER A 41 8.09 -16.09 -0.18
N ASP A 42 6.79 -16.07 -0.53
CA ASP A 42 6.32 -15.99 -1.91
C ASP A 42 5.92 -14.55 -2.32
N GLY A 43 6.24 -13.57 -1.46
CA GLY A 43 5.82 -12.19 -1.64
C GLY A 43 4.37 -11.91 -1.26
N ILE A 44 3.93 -10.67 -1.49
CA ILE A 44 2.64 -10.18 -1.01
C ILE A 44 1.75 -9.63 -2.12
N ILE A 45 0.43 -9.68 -1.90
CA ILE A 45 -0.56 -8.92 -2.67
C ILE A 45 -0.81 -7.60 -1.94
N LEU A 46 -0.55 -6.48 -2.61
CA LEU A 46 -0.81 -5.14 -2.08
C LEU A 46 -2.08 -4.57 -2.69
N ILE A 47 -3.07 -4.22 -1.86
CA ILE A 47 -4.32 -3.59 -2.28
C ILE A 47 -4.38 -2.17 -1.76
N GLY A 48 -4.45 -1.19 -2.65
CA GLY A 48 -4.57 0.22 -2.30
C GLY A 48 -5.91 0.80 -2.76
N TYR A 49 -6.77 1.20 -1.82
CA TYR A 49 -8.07 1.82 -2.11
C TYR A 49 -8.00 3.35 -2.15
N SER A 50 -8.63 3.98 -3.15
CA SER A 50 -8.70 5.44 -3.28
C SER A 50 -7.30 6.08 -3.23
N GLN A 51 -7.04 7.06 -2.35
CA GLN A 51 -5.71 7.65 -2.13
C GLN A 51 -4.65 6.58 -1.82
N GLY A 52 -5.02 5.50 -1.12
CA GLY A 52 -4.15 4.39 -0.80
C GLY A 52 -3.50 3.76 -2.01
N GLY A 53 -4.15 3.75 -3.19
CA GLY A 53 -3.52 3.22 -4.40
C GLY A 53 -2.42 4.11 -4.98
N ILE A 54 -2.46 5.44 -4.79
CA ILE A 54 -1.32 6.30 -5.16
C ILE A 54 -0.15 6.03 -4.20
N ILE A 55 -0.45 5.87 -2.91
CA ILE A 55 0.57 5.54 -1.90
C ILE A 55 1.21 4.18 -2.24
N SER A 56 0.40 3.16 -2.49
CA SER A 56 0.86 1.83 -2.91
C SER A 56 1.70 1.89 -4.19
N ARG A 57 1.28 2.66 -5.21
CA ARG A 57 2.08 2.87 -6.42
C ARG A 57 3.42 3.52 -6.09
N GLY A 58 3.45 4.52 -5.20
CA GLY A 58 4.69 5.14 -4.74
C GLY A 58 5.64 4.16 -4.07
N ILE A 59 5.12 3.16 -3.36
CA ILE A 59 5.93 2.07 -2.77
C ILE A 59 6.47 1.17 -3.88
N VAL A 60 5.61 0.73 -4.81
CA VAL A 60 5.97 -0.18 -5.90
C VAL A 60 7.05 0.43 -6.82
N GLU A 61 6.95 1.71 -7.11
CA GLU A 61 7.86 2.37 -8.07
C GLU A 61 9.18 2.85 -7.44
N ALA A 62 9.23 3.04 -6.11
CA ALA A 62 10.35 3.75 -5.46
C ALA A 62 11.05 2.98 -4.33
N MET A 63 10.54 1.82 -3.91
CA MET A 63 11.08 1.05 -2.80
C MET A 63 11.43 -0.38 -3.23
N GLU A 64 12.41 -1.00 -2.58
CA GLU A 64 12.67 -2.43 -2.75
C GLU A 64 11.56 -3.25 -2.07
N HIS A 65 10.97 -4.21 -2.77
CA HIS A 65 9.82 -4.94 -2.27
C HIS A 65 9.69 -6.34 -2.90
N ASN A 66 8.92 -7.21 -2.26
CA ASN A 66 8.47 -8.51 -2.82
C ASN A 66 6.97 -8.52 -3.16
N ILE A 67 6.39 -7.38 -3.51
CA ILE A 67 4.99 -7.29 -3.98
C ILE A 67 4.86 -8.00 -5.33
N THR A 68 4.06 -9.07 -5.38
CA THR A 68 3.83 -9.87 -6.60
C THR A 68 2.62 -9.41 -7.38
N THR A 69 1.63 -8.84 -6.69
CA THR A 69 0.43 -8.28 -7.30
C THR A 69 0.09 -6.95 -6.64
N PHE A 70 -0.06 -5.90 -7.44
CA PHE A 70 -0.59 -4.62 -7.00
C PHE A 70 -2.00 -4.42 -7.55
N ILE A 71 -2.98 -4.28 -6.64
CA ILE A 71 -4.37 -3.97 -6.96
C ILE A 71 -4.64 -2.52 -6.60
N SER A 72 -4.83 -1.68 -7.62
CA SER A 72 -5.27 -0.31 -7.47
C SER A 72 -6.80 -0.25 -7.50
N LEU A 73 -7.43 -0.12 -6.34
CA LEU A 73 -8.89 -0.11 -6.24
C LEU A 73 -9.42 1.33 -6.22
N SER A 74 -10.04 1.75 -7.32
CA SER A 74 -10.69 3.07 -7.44
C SER A 74 -9.77 4.25 -7.07
N SER A 75 -8.51 4.19 -7.49
CA SER A 75 -7.49 5.16 -7.10
C SER A 75 -7.28 6.22 -8.18
N PRO A 76 -7.05 7.50 -7.82
CA PRO A 76 -6.84 8.57 -8.80
C PRO A 76 -5.41 8.53 -9.37
N GLN A 77 -5.04 7.48 -10.10
CA GLN A 77 -3.66 7.23 -10.53
C GLN A 77 -3.09 8.33 -11.43
N ALA A 78 -3.95 8.99 -12.22
CA ALA A 78 -3.63 10.13 -13.06
C ALA A 78 -4.00 11.48 -12.41
N GLY A 79 -4.15 11.51 -11.09
CA GLY A 79 -4.71 12.66 -10.38
C GLY A 79 -6.24 12.61 -10.31
N GLN A 80 -6.81 13.52 -9.51
CA GLN A 80 -8.26 13.55 -9.25
C GLN A 80 -9.06 14.15 -10.40
N TYR A 81 -8.42 14.97 -11.24
CA TYR A 81 -9.08 15.75 -12.28
C TYR A 81 -8.68 15.37 -13.72
N GLY A 82 -7.76 14.40 -13.89
CA GLY A 82 -7.24 13.99 -15.19
C GLY A 82 -6.34 15.04 -15.79
#